data_AF-A0A2V8VLQ9-F1
#
_entry.id   AF-A0A2V8VLQ9-F1
#
_cell.length_a   1.000
_cell.length_b   1.000
_cell.length_c   1.000
_cell.angle_alpha   90.00
_cell.angle_beta   90.00
_cell.angle_gamma   90.00
#
_symmetry.space_group_name_H-M   'P 1'
#
loop_
_entity.id
_entity.type
_entity.pdbx_description
1 polymer ?
#
loop_
_entity_poly.entity_id
_entity_poly.type
_entity_poly.pdbx_seq_one_letter_code
_entity_poly.pdbx_strand_id
1 'polypeptide(L)'
;MKYLDEVTVDVLKRFKADLEAEGYAGKTCDTRINVVYFMLKDNGIAARIPTKYMPTIEEEPAVAYSEDELDKLFAAMNPEDRIRYRFFLGSGCRDREVTFAAWNDIDFKAHTYHVRKKD
;
A
#
# COMPACT_ATOMS: atom_id res chain seq x y z
N MET A 1 -3.16 14.70 28.92
CA MET A 1 -3.63 15.32 27.67
C MET A 1 -5.08 14.95 27.50
N LYS A 2 -5.96 15.94 27.41
CA LYS A 2 -7.42 15.77 27.41
C LYS A 2 -8.07 16.44 26.19
N TYR A 3 -7.41 17.42 25.57
CA TYR A 3 -7.94 18.18 24.43
C TYR A 3 -6.95 18.21 23.25
N LEU A 4 -7.46 18.55 22.07
CA LEU A 4 -6.71 18.45 20.80
C LEU A 4 -5.69 19.59 20.63
N ASP A 5 -6.02 20.78 21.11
CA ASP A 5 -5.17 21.98 21.12
C ASP A 5 -3.94 21.85 22.05
N GLU A 6 -3.94 20.87 22.95
CA GLU A 6 -2.78 20.51 23.77
C GLU A 6 -1.73 19.68 23.00
N VAL A 7 -2.02 19.27 21.76
CA VAL A 7 -1.11 18.46 20.95
C VAL A 7 0.02 19.33 20.38
N THR A 8 1.19 19.24 21.01
CA THR A 8 2.40 19.93 20.57
C THR A 8 3.29 19.04 19.71
N VAL A 9 4.33 19.63 19.12
CA VAL A 9 5.37 18.90 18.40
C VAL A 9 6.03 17.83 19.27
N ASP A 10 6.20 18.08 20.57
CA ASP A 10 6.83 17.11 21.47
C ASP A 10 5.92 15.93 21.81
N VAL A 11 4.60 16.16 21.83
CA VAL A 11 3.62 15.05 21.90
C VAL A 11 3.76 14.16 20.66
N LEU A 12 3.89 14.75 19.46
CA LEU A 12 4.07 14.00 18.23
C LEU A 12 5.40 13.24 18.20
N LYS A 13 6.50 13.83 18.70
CA LYS A 13 7.78 13.12 18.85
C LYS A 13 7.68 11.95 19.82
N ARG A 14 6.98 12.10 20.95
CA ARG A 14 6.74 11.00 21.89
C ARG A 14 5.91 9.90 21.24
N PHE A 15 4.84 10.26 20.53
CA PHE A 15 4.04 9.30 19.77
C PHE A 15 4.87 8.52 18.75
N LYS A 16 5.78 9.19 18.02
CA LYS A 16 6.75 8.51 17.16
C LYS A 16 7.62 7.52 17.95
N ALA A 17 8.18 7.95 19.08
CA ALA A 17 9.05 7.10 19.90
C ALA A 17 8.31 5.88 20.45
N ASP A 18 7.03 6.03 20.81
CA ASP A 18 6.17 4.92 21.25
C ASP A 18 5.96 3.92 20.11
N LEU A 19 5.68 4.40 18.89
CA LEU A 19 5.56 3.54 17.71
C LEU A 19 6.86 2.79 17.38
N GLU A 20 8.01 3.45 17.53
CA GLU A 20 9.32 2.81 17.35
C GLU A 20 9.63 1.80 18.46
N ALA A 21 9.24 2.09 19.70
CA ALA A 21 9.40 1.18 20.84
C ALA A 21 8.51 -0.07 20.71
N GLU A 22 7.34 0.07 20.09
CA GLU A 22 6.48 -1.07 19.70
C GLU A 22 7.06 -1.88 18.52
N GLY A 23 8.12 -1.39 17.87
CA GLY A 23 8.82 -2.10 16.79
C GLY A 23 8.15 -1.98 15.42
N TYR A 24 7.32 -0.95 15.17
CA TYR A 24 6.75 -0.76 13.83
C TYR A 24 7.81 -0.33 12.82
N ALA A 25 7.63 -0.79 11.58
CA ALA A 25 8.44 -0.36 10.44
C ALA A 25 8.33 1.15 10.20
N GLY A 26 9.41 1.77 9.70
CA GLY A 26 9.47 3.22 9.47
C GLY A 26 8.33 3.75 8.58
N LYS A 27 7.94 3.00 7.54
CA LYS A 27 6.80 3.38 6.68
C LYS A 27 5.46 3.41 7.41
N THR A 28 5.27 2.47 8.35
CA THR A 28 4.08 2.41 9.20
C THR A 28 4.06 3.59 10.17
N CYS A 29 5.20 3.89 10.79
CA CYS A 29 5.35 5.06 11.66
C CYS A 29 5.06 6.36 10.90
N ASP A 30 5.66 6.57 9.73
CA ASP A 30 5.43 7.72 8.84
C ASP A 30 3.94 7.89 8.51
N THR A 31 3.28 6.80 8.09
CA THR A 31 1.86 6.83 7.74
C THR A 31 0.99 7.22 8.94
N ARG A 32 1.21 6.60 10.11
CA ARG A 32 0.42 6.90 11.31
C ARG A 32 0.63 8.33 11.81
N ILE A 33 1.87 8.83 11.79
CA ILE A 33 2.18 10.23 12.13
C ILE A 33 1.48 11.18 11.16
N ASN A 34 1.50 10.88 9.85
CA ASN A 34 0.82 11.71 8.85
C ASN A 34 -0.70 11.72 9.02
N VAL A 35 -1.32 10.59 9.38
CA VAL A 35 -2.76 10.54 9.69
C VAL A 35 -3.11 11.47 10.86
N VAL A 36 -2.33 11.44 11.94
CA VAL A 36 -2.52 12.36 13.08
C VAL A 36 -2.31 13.80 12.65
N TYR A 37 -1.26 14.10 11.88
CA TYR A 37 -1.01 15.43 11.33
C TYR A 37 -2.18 15.95 10.47
N PHE A 38 -2.74 15.12 9.59
CA PHE A 38 -3.87 15.52 8.76
C PHE A 38 -5.13 15.79 9.60
N MET A 39 -5.38 14.98 10.63
CA MET A 39 -6.48 15.23 11.57
C MET A 39 -6.29 16.55 12.35
N LEU A 40 -5.07 16.83 12.82
CA LEU A 40 -4.76 18.10 13.49
C LEU A 40 -4.95 19.29 12.56
N LYS A 41 -4.48 19.17 11.31
CA LYS A 41 -4.61 20.21 10.29
C LYS A 41 -6.08 20.50 9.98
N ASP A 42 -6.92 19.47 9.88
CA ASP A 42 -8.37 19.61 9.67
C ASP A 42 -9.05 20.39 10.82
N ASN A 43 -8.50 20.27 12.03
CA ASN A 43 -8.95 21.00 13.22
C ASN A 43 -8.19 22.33 13.45
N GLY A 44 -7.47 22.85 12.45
CA GLY A 44 -6.78 24.14 12.53
C GLY A 44 -5.48 24.15 13.35
N ILE A 45 -4.95 22.98 13.73
CA ILE A 45 -3.74 22.84 14.53
C ILE A 45 -2.56 22.53 13.61
N ALA A 46 -1.54 23.39 13.61
CA ALA A 46 -0.39 23.30 12.70
C ALA A 46 0.80 22.50 13.27
N ALA A 47 0.62 21.75 14.37
CA ALA A 47 1.68 20.96 14.98
C ALA A 47 2.18 19.86 14.02
N ARG A 48 3.48 19.86 13.73
CA ARG A 48 4.12 18.88 12.84
C ARG A 48 5.53 18.56 13.29
N ILE A 49 5.91 17.28 13.20
CA ILE A 49 7.29 16.85 13.40
C ILE A 49 8.15 17.38 12.24
N PRO A 50 9.27 18.08 12.50
CA PRO A 50 10.21 18.48 11.45
C PRO A 50 10.75 17.26 10.70
N THR A 51 10.96 17.38 9.39
CA THR A 51 11.37 16.27 8.50
C THR A 51 12.58 15.49 9.01
N LYS A 52 13.57 16.17 9.62
CA LYS A 52 14.78 15.53 10.19
C LYS A 52 14.51 14.55 11.33
N TYR A 53 13.30 14.57 11.92
CA TYR A 53 12.88 13.67 12.98
C TYR A 53 11.84 12.66 12.50
N MET A 54 11.55 12.60 11.20
CA MET A 54 10.69 11.56 10.65
C MET A 54 11.39 10.19 10.68
N PRO A 55 10.64 9.09 10.74
CA PRO A 55 11.21 7.74 10.67
C PRO A 55 11.99 7.54 9.37
N THR A 56 13.09 6.80 9.44
CA THR A 56 13.78 6.31 8.24
C THR A 56 12.93 5.22 7.60
N ILE A 57 12.67 5.35 6.29
CA ILE A 57 11.94 4.35 5.52
C ILE A 57 12.98 3.56 4.75
N GLU A 58 13.11 2.28 5.08
CA GLU A 58 13.90 1.35 4.28
C GLU A 58 13.04 0.91 3.08
N GLU A 59 13.56 1.15 1.87
CA GLU A 59 12.92 0.67 0.66
C GLU A 59 13.51 -0.69 0.30
N GLU A 60 12.71 -1.75 0.46
CA GLU A 60 13.03 -3.06 -0.09
C GLU A 60 12.52 -3.13 -1.53
N PRO A 61 13.40 -3.27 -2.53
CA PRO A 61 12.97 -3.43 -3.91
C PRO A 61 12.24 -4.76 -4.07
N ALA A 62 11.13 -4.74 -4.81
CA ALA A 62 10.44 -5.96 -5.18
C ALA A 62 11.35 -6.80 -6.10
N VAL A 63 11.56 -8.07 -5.73
CA VAL A 63 12.32 -9.03 -6.54
C VAL A 63 11.35 -9.69 -7.52
N ALA A 64 11.61 -9.54 -8.81
CA ALA A 64 10.82 -10.19 -9.85
C ALA A 64 11.11 -11.71 -9.87
N TYR A 65 10.08 -12.51 -10.11
CA TYR A 65 10.24 -13.94 -10.34
C TYR A 65 11.02 -14.21 -11.63
N SER A 66 11.93 -15.18 -11.56
CA SER A 66 12.59 -15.76 -12.73
C SER A 66 11.62 -16.65 -13.52
N GLU A 67 11.95 -16.94 -14.78
CA GLU A 67 11.18 -17.86 -15.63
C GLU A 67 11.03 -19.25 -14.97
N ASP A 68 12.11 -19.78 -14.38
CA ASP A 68 12.10 -21.07 -13.67
C ASP A 68 11.16 -21.08 -12.45
N GLU A 69 11.07 -19.97 -11.71
CA GLU A 69 10.16 -19.84 -10.58
C GLU A 69 8.71 -19.76 -11.03
N LEU A 70 8.44 -19.03 -12.12
CA LEU A 70 7.12 -18.96 -12.72
C LEU A 70 6.67 -20.32 -13.26
N ASP A 71 7.56 -21.09 -13.88
CA ASP A 71 7.25 -22.43 -14.38
C ASP A 71 6.91 -23.38 -13.24
N LYS A 72 7.68 -23.37 -12.14
CA LYS A 72 7.36 -24.13 -10.92
C LYS A 72 6.03 -23.71 -10.32
N LEU A 73 5.76 -22.41 -10.24
CA LEU A 73 4.52 -21.85 -9.73
C LEU A 73 3.31 -22.34 -10.56
N PHE A 74 3.37 -22.21 -11.89
CA PHE A 74 2.28 -22.63 -12.77
C PHE A 74 2.11 -24.15 -12.86
N ALA A 75 3.17 -24.93 -12.66
CA ALA A 75 3.09 -26.39 -12.62
C ALA A 75 2.34 -26.92 -11.40
N ALA A 76 2.36 -26.18 -10.28
CA ALA A 76 1.67 -26.55 -9.04
C ALA A 76 0.18 -26.15 -9.00
N MET A 77 -0.28 -25.32 -9.95
CA MET A 77 -1.64 -24.76 -9.95
C MET A 77 -2.66 -25.68 -10.64
N ASN A 78 -3.90 -25.64 -10.15
CA ASN A 78 -5.04 -26.18 -10.90
C ASN A 78 -5.37 -25.31 -12.13
N PRO A 79 -6.22 -25.77 -13.07
CA PRO A 79 -6.53 -25.01 -14.28
C PRO A 79 -7.14 -23.62 -14.05
N GLU A 80 -7.96 -23.46 -13.02
CA GLU A 80 -8.61 -22.17 -12.70
C GLU A 80 -7.59 -21.14 -12.20
N ASP A 81 -6.77 -21.53 -11.22
CA ASP A 81 -5.72 -20.67 -10.68
C ASP A 81 -4.70 -20.32 -11.76
N ARG A 82 -4.36 -21.28 -12.63
CA ARG A 82 -3.43 -21.03 -13.73
C ARG A 82 -3.93 -19.95 -14.68
N ILE A 83 -5.23 -19.89 -14.98
CA ILE A 83 -5.81 -18.81 -15.79
C ILE A 83 -5.72 -17.47 -15.04
N ARG A 84 -6.12 -17.45 -13.76
CA ARG A 84 -6.10 -16.24 -12.93
C ARG A 84 -4.70 -15.64 -12.81
N TYR A 85 -3.70 -16.44 -12.46
CA TYR A 85 -2.33 -15.96 -12.29
C TYR A 85 -1.63 -15.63 -13.60
N ARG A 86 -1.98 -16.29 -14.72
CA ARG A 86 -1.54 -15.85 -16.05
C ARG A 86 -2.16 -14.53 -16.46
N PHE A 87 -3.41 -14.29 -16.07
CA PHE A 87 -4.06 -13.00 -16.30
C PHE A 87 -3.39 -11.89 -15.46
N PHE A 88 -3.05 -12.15 -14.19
CA PHE A 88 -2.22 -11.24 -13.39
C PHE A 88 -0.88 -10.94 -14.06
N LEU A 89 -0.12 -11.98 -14.42
CA LEU A 89 1.21 -11.83 -15.01
C LEU A 89 1.17 -11.11 -16.37
N GLY A 90 0.20 -11.45 -17.22
CA GLY A 90 0.09 -10.89 -18.57
C GLY A 90 -0.48 -9.48 -18.62
N SER A 91 -1.34 -9.11 -17.67
CA SER A 91 -1.94 -7.76 -17.63
C SER A 91 -1.16 -6.76 -16.78
N GLY A 92 -0.38 -7.22 -15.80
CA GLY A 92 0.31 -6.36 -14.83
C GLY A 92 -0.63 -5.55 -13.94
N CYS A 93 -1.92 -5.91 -13.88
CA CYS A 93 -2.93 -5.20 -13.11
C CYS A 93 -2.83 -5.48 -11.61
N ARG A 94 -3.27 -4.53 -10.78
CA ARG A 94 -3.31 -4.70 -9.32
C ARG A 94 -4.36 -5.72 -8.90
N ASP A 95 -4.20 -6.26 -7.70
CA ASP A 95 -5.13 -7.24 -7.09
C ASP A 95 -6.61 -6.88 -7.25
N ARG A 96 -7.00 -5.65 -6.88
CA ARG A 96 -8.39 -5.19 -7.01
C ARG A 96 -8.83 -5.05 -8.47
N GLU A 97 -7.93 -4.65 -9.36
CA GLU A 97 -8.24 -4.47 -10.78
C GLU A 97 -8.55 -5.83 -11.43
N VAL A 98 -7.82 -6.89 -11.07
CA VAL A 98 -8.10 -8.25 -11.56
C VAL A 98 -9.31 -8.87 -10.85
N THR A 99 -9.44 -8.68 -9.54
CA THR A 99 -10.55 -9.24 -8.74
C THR A 99 -11.92 -8.80 -9.25
N PHE A 100 -12.04 -7.55 -9.70
CA PHE A 100 -13.30 -7.00 -10.23
C PHE A 100 -13.39 -7.02 -11.77
N ALA A 101 -12.50 -7.74 -12.45
CA ALA A 101 -12.58 -7.91 -13.89
C ALA A 101 -13.87 -8.66 -14.26
N ALA A 102 -14.63 -8.11 -15.20
CA ALA A 102 -15.83 -8.74 -15.75
C ALA A 102 -15.68 -8.98 -17.25
N TRP A 103 -16.49 -9.88 -17.81
CA TRP A 103 -16.45 -10.19 -19.25
C TRP A 103 -16.63 -8.98 -20.16
N ASN A 104 -17.44 -7.99 -19.74
CA ASN A 104 -17.65 -6.75 -20.50
C ASN A 104 -16.43 -5.83 -20.53
N ASP A 105 -15.40 -6.10 -19.71
CA ASP A 105 -14.15 -5.34 -19.70
C ASP A 105 -13.11 -5.93 -20.68
N ILE A 106 -13.37 -7.11 -21.25
CA ILE A 106 -12.44 -7.80 -22.14
C ILE A 106 -12.91 -7.67 -23.58
N ASP A 107 -12.12 -6.98 -24.40
CA ASP A 107 -12.30 -6.98 -25.85
C ASP A 107 -11.40 -8.04 -26.48
N PHE A 108 -12.01 -9.18 -26.82
CA PHE A 108 -11.31 -10.30 -27.46
C PHE A 108 -10.87 -10.01 -28.90
N LYS A 109 -11.49 -9.05 -29.59
CA LYS A 109 -11.09 -8.67 -30.95
C LYS A 109 -9.89 -7.74 -30.93
N ALA A 110 -9.89 -6.79 -30.00
CA ALA A 110 -8.78 -5.86 -29.81
C ALA A 110 -7.65 -6.45 -28.96
N HIS A 111 -7.87 -7.61 -28.31
CA HIS A 111 -6.96 -8.21 -27.33
C HIS A 111 -6.62 -7.25 -26.17
N THR A 112 -7.64 -6.55 -25.66
CA THR A 112 -7.45 -5.56 -24.59
C THR A 112 -8.32 -5.88 -23.37
N TYR A 113 -7.79 -5.51 -22.20
CA TYR A 113 -8.51 -5.51 -20.94
C TYR A 113 -8.66 -4.06 -20.46
N HIS A 114 -9.89 -3.61 -20.23
CA HIS A 114 -10.20 -2.26 -19.78
C HIS A 114 -10.38 -2.20 -18.26
N VAL A 115 -9.40 -1.64 -17.56
CA VAL A 115 -9.54 -1.32 -16.14
C VAL A 115 -10.45 -0.10 -15.99
N ARG A 116 -11.57 -0.28 -15.29
CA ARG A 116 -12.57 0.77 -15.04
C ARG A 116 -12.89 0.87 -13.56
N LYS A 117 -13.29 2.06 -13.12
CA LYS A 117 -13.92 2.22 -11.81
C LYS A 117 -15.19 1.36 -11.79
N LYS A 118 -15.33 0.52 -10.77
CA LYS A 118 -16.57 -0.16 -10.44
C LYS A 118 -17.22 0.61 -9.29
N ASP A 119 -18.51 0.91 -9.43
CA ASP A 119 -19.32 1.52 -8.38
C ASP A 119 -19.86 0.47 -7.41
#